data_AF-A0A821ZJL5-F1
#
_entry.id   AF-A0A821ZJL5-F1
#
_cell.length_a   1.000
_cell.length_b   1.000
_cell.length_c   1.000
_cell.angle_alpha   90.00
_cell.angle_beta   90.00
_cell.angle_gamma   90.00
#
_symmetry.space_group_name_H-M   'P 1'
#
loop_
_entity.id
_entity.type
_entity.pdbx_description
1 polymer ?
#
loop_
_entity_poly.entity_id
_entity_poly.type
_entity_poly.pdbx_seq_one_letter_code
_entity_poly.pdbx_strand_id
1 'polypeptide(L)'
;IANILVEADQFDVALGLYMRALEIYREHFTERHPEVLTSNQNIAHCFRAMATKCVEKQLWQDALEFCQQALKIYEDVLPSDSTERESILKSLKNDMNQLLELIKSNT
;
A
#
# COMPACT_ATOMS: atom_id res chain seq x y z
N ILE A 1 -2.15 -12.14 10.98
CA ILE A 1 -3.48 -11.48 11.10
C ILE A 1 -3.71 -10.57 9.90
N ALA A 2 -2.87 -9.57 9.65
CA ALA A 2 -3.04 -8.67 8.49
C ALA A 2 -3.09 -9.38 7.12
N ASN A 3 -2.29 -10.43 6.89
CA ASN A 3 -2.36 -11.21 5.64
C ASN A 3 -3.74 -11.87 5.43
N ILE A 4 -4.36 -12.36 6.50
CA ILE A 4 -5.67 -13.00 6.43
C ILE A 4 -6.76 -11.96 6.11
N LEU A 5 -6.58 -10.72 6.58
CA LEU A 5 -7.50 -9.61 6.28
C LEU A 5 -7.45 -9.20 4.80
N VAL A 6 -6.27 -9.29 4.16
CA VAL A 6 -6.14 -9.11 2.70
C VAL A 6 -6.94 -10.18 1.95
N GLU A 7 -6.88 -11.44 2.40
CA GLU A 7 -7.68 -12.53 1.81
C GLU A 7 -9.19 -12.38 2.06
N ALA A 8 -9.57 -11.66 3.11
CA ALA A 8 -10.96 -11.36 3.47
C ALA A 8 -11.51 -10.08 2.81
N ASP A 9 -10.81 -9.48 1.85
CA ASP A 9 -11.12 -8.18 1.23
C ASP A 9 -11.17 -6.98 2.22
N GLN A 10 -10.64 -7.13 3.43
CA GLN A 10 -10.61 -6.06 4.46
C GLN A 10 -9.30 -5.26 4.37
N PHE A 11 -9.12 -4.58 3.25
CA PHE A 11 -7.86 -3.94 2.89
C PHE A 11 -7.52 -2.72 3.75
N ASP A 12 -8.53 -1.96 4.19
CA ASP A 12 -8.41 -0.83 5.09
C ASP A 12 -7.80 -1.24 6.44
N VAL A 13 -8.32 -2.32 7.03
CA VAL A 13 -7.83 -2.88 8.30
C VAL A 13 -6.45 -3.50 8.11
N ALA A 14 -6.25 -4.26 7.04
CA ALA A 14 -4.95 -4.88 6.73
C ALA A 14 -3.85 -3.83 6.58
N LEU A 15 -4.12 -2.79 5.80
CA LEU A 15 -3.20 -1.68 5.58
C LEU A 15 -2.88 -0.97 6.89
N GLY A 16 -3.89 -0.58 7.68
CA GLY A 16 -3.67 0.07 8.97
C GLY A 16 -2.76 -0.74 9.91
N LEU A 17 -2.92 -2.06 9.94
CA LEU A 17 -2.06 -2.94 10.73
C LEU A 17 -0.62 -2.98 10.20
N TYR A 18 -0.41 -3.05 8.88
CA TYR A 18 0.95 -3.02 8.32
C TYR A 18 1.64 -1.68 8.55
N MET A 19 0.90 -0.58 8.47
CA MET A 19 1.45 0.75 8.72
C MET A 19 1.82 0.92 10.19
N ARG A 20 1.00 0.42 11.12
CA ARG A 20 1.34 0.43 12.54
C ARG A 20 2.55 -0.46 12.85
N ALA A 21 2.65 -1.61 12.21
CA ALA A 21 3.83 -2.47 12.32
C ALA A 21 5.08 -1.78 11.80
N LEU A 22 4.99 -1.12 10.65
CA LEU A 22 6.08 -0.34 10.07
C LEU A 22 6.54 0.78 11.01
N GLU A 23 5.61 1.53 11.60
CA GLU A 23 5.91 2.60 12.56
C GLU A 23 6.70 2.06 13.77
N ILE A 24 6.21 1.00 14.41
CA ILE A 24 6.88 0.35 15.55
C ILE A 24 8.26 -0.16 15.17
N TYR A 25 8.39 -0.81 14.02
CA TYR A 25 9.68 -1.35 13.59
C TYR A 25 10.68 -0.25 13.25
N ARG A 26 10.24 0.91 12.77
CA ARG A 26 11.14 2.02 12.47
C ARG A 26 11.60 2.77 13.72
N GLU A 27 10.86 2.70 14.83
CA GLU A 27 11.33 3.20 16.13
C GLU A 27 12.52 2.39 16.68
N HIS A 28 12.57 1.10 16.35
CA HIS A 28 13.56 0.17 16.92
C HIS A 28 14.64 -0.29 15.94
N PHE A 29 14.39 -0.21 14.63
CA PHE A 29 15.25 -0.77 13.59
C PHE A 29 15.54 0.24 12.47
N THR A 30 16.67 0.06 11.81
CA THR A 30 17.02 0.82 10.61
C THR A 30 16.18 0.39 9.43
N GLU A 31 16.11 1.21 8.39
CA GLU A 31 15.23 0.97 7.23
C GLU A 31 15.58 -0.28 6.42
N ARG A 32 16.83 -0.74 6.50
CA ARG A 32 17.29 -1.98 5.87
C ARG A 32 17.01 -3.23 6.70
N HIS A 33 16.45 -3.07 7.90
CA HIS A 33 16.14 -4.20 8.74
C HIS A 33 15.05 -5.07 8.10
N PRO A 34 15.18 -6.41 8.13
CA PRO A 34 14.22 -7.31 7.50
C PRO A 34 12.77 -7.02 7.86
N GLU A 35 12.47 -6.72 9.13
CA GLU A 35 11.08 -6.41 9.57
C GLU A 35 10.51 -5.14 8.94
N VAL A 36 11.34 -4.11 8.72
CA VAL A 36 10.92 -2.88 8.04
C VAL A 36 10.67 -3.17 6.56
N LEU A 37 11.56 -3.92 5.91
CA LEU A 37 11.40 -4.34 4.51
C LEU A 37 10.17 -5.24 4.32
N THR A 38 9.94 -6.20 5.22
CA THR A 38 8.78 -7.09 5.18
C THR A 38 7.48 -6.32 5.36
N SER A 39 7.43 -5.34 6.28
CA SER A 39 6.25 -4.49 6.46
C SER A 39 5.94 -3.68 5.20
N ASN A 40 6.97 -3.11 4.57
CA ASN A 40 6.83 -2.41 3.30
C ASN A 40 6.35 -3.31 2.16
N GLN A 41 6.90 -4.52 2.06
CA GLN A 41 6.46 -5.51 1.06
C GLN A 41 4.99 -5.91 1.27
N ASN A 42 4.57 -6.07 2.52
CA ASN A 42 3.19 -6.43 2.85
C ASN A 42 2.21 -5.29 2.53
N ILE A 43 2.62 -4.03 2.73
CA ILE A 43 1.85 -2.86 2.30
C ILE A 43 1.65 -2.93 0.78
N ALA A 44 2.74 -3.03 0.01
CA ALA A 44 2.67 -3.12 -1.45
C ALA A 44 1.80 -4.29 -1.94
N HIS A 45 1.89 -5.45 -1.26
CA HIS A 45 1.03 -6.59 -1.54
C HIS A 45 -0.46 -6.30 -1.29
N CYS A 46 -0.78 -5.68 -0.15
CA CYS A 46 -2.15 -5.28 0.19
C CYS A 46 -2.75 -4.35 -0.89
N PHE A 47 -1.97 -3.39 -1.37
CA PHE A 47 -2.38 -2.50 -2.45
C PHE A 47 -2.69 -3.26 -3.76
N ARG A 48 -1.82 -4.18 -4.17
CA ARG A 48 -2.05 -4.97 -5.39
C ARG A 48 -3.29 -5.84 -5.29
N ALA A 49 -3.48 -6.48 -4.14
CA ALA A 49 -4.66 -7.29 -3.88
C ALA A 49 -5.95 -6.45 -3.92
N MET A 50 -5.93 -5.26 -3.30
CA MET A 50 -7.05 -4.31 -3.34
C MET A 50 -7.35 -3.87 -4.77
N ALA A 51 -6.33 -3.47 -5.53
CA ALA A 51 -6.45 -3.07 -6.93
C ALA A 51 -7.13 -4.17 -7.77
N THR A 52 -6.65 -5.42 -7.65
CA THR A 52 -7.23 -6.57 -8.35
C THR A 52 -8.69 -6.81 -7.95
N LYS A 53 -9.03 -6.71 -6.67
CA LYS A 53 -10.42 -6.91 -6.23
C LYS A 53 -11.37 -5.81 -6.66
N CYS A 54 -10.92 -4.57 -6.65
CA CYS A 54 -11.71 -3.46 -7.16
C CYS A 54 -11.93 -3.57 -8.67
N VAL A 55 -10.93 -4.04 -9.43
CA VAL A 55 -11.09 -4.39 -10.86
C VAL A 55 -12.19 -5.44 -11.04
N GLU A 56 -12.14 -6.55 -10.29
CA GLU A 56 -13.13 -7.63 -10.37
C GLU A 56 -14.56 -7.13 -10.08
N LYS A 57 -14.70 -6.23 -9.09
CA LYS A 57 -15.99 -5.69 -8.66
C LYS A 57 -16.43 -4.44 -9.44
N GLN A 58 -15.62 -3.96 -10.39
CA GLN A 58 -15.80 -2.68 -11.08
C GLN A 58 -15.92 -1.47 -10.13
N LEU A 59 -15.36 -1.59 -8.92
CA LEU A 59 -15.37 -0.57 -7.86
C LEU A 59 -14.10 0.29 -7.94
N TRP A 60 -13.90 0.91 -9.10
CA TRP A 60 -12.64 1.57 -9.41
C TRP A 60 -12.40 2.88 -8.65
N GLN A 61 -13.48 3.61 -8.35
CA GLN A 61 -13.42 4.86 -7.60
C GLN A 61 -13.00 4.62 -6.15
N ASP A 62 -13.57 3.61 -5.50
CA ASP A 62 -13.19 3.21 -4.13
C ASP A 62 -11.73 2.80 -4.06
N ALA A 63 -11.25 2.01 -5.05
CA ALA A 63 -9.85 1.60 -5.16
C ALA A 63 -8.91 2.81 -5.18
N LEU A 64 -9.25 3.83 -5.98
CA LEU A 64 -8.45 5.02 -6.13
C LEU A 64 -8.38 5.81 -4.82
N GLU A 65 -9.51 5.96 -4.13
CA GLU A 65 -9.57 6.68 -2.87
C GLU A 65 -8.73 5.97 -1.79
N PHE A 66 -8.87 4.66 -1.66
CA PHE A 66 -8.03 3.88 -0.75
C PHE A 66 -6.55 3.99 -1.12
N CYS A 67 -6.21 3.91 -2.41
CA CYS A 67 -4.83 4.05 -2.86
C CYS A 67 -4.24 5.42 -2.48
N GLN A 68 -5.01 6.49 -2.63
CA GLN A 68 -4.59 7.85 -2.28
C GLN A 68 -4.40 8.03 -0.77
N GLN A 69 -5.35 7.55 0.04
CA GLN A 69 -5.25 7.62 1.50
C GLN A 69 -4.01 6.89 1.98
N ALA A 70 -3.80 5.68 1.49
CA ALA A 70 -2.68 4.83 1.85
C ALA A 70 -1.34 5.44 1.43
N LEU A 71 -1.25 6.03 0.23
CA LEU A 71 -0.06 6.73 -0.24
C LEU A 71 0.28 7.93 0.66
N LYS A 72 -0.73 8.73 1.04
CA LYS A 72 -0.55 9.88 1.92
C LYS A 72 -0.01 9.48 3.29
N ILE A 73 -0.62 8.46 3.91
CA ILE A 73 -0.15 7.97 5.21
C ILE A 73 1.27 7.39 5.06
N TYR A 74 1.59 6.73 3.94
CA TYR A 74 2.92 6.17 3.71
C TYR A 74 3.98 7.28 3.52
N GLU A 75 3.60 8.38 2.87
CA GLU A 75 4.41 9.58 2.74
C GLU A 75 4.64 10.28 4.10
N ASP A 76 3.66 10.25 5.00
CA ASP A 76 3.76 10.79 6.36
C ASP A 76 4.61 9.91 7.28
N VAL A 77 4.50 8.58 7.16
CA VAL A 77 5.23 7.63 8.02
C VAL A 77 6.72 7.57 7.69
N LEU A 78 7.11 7.75 6.42
CA LEU A 78 8.52 7.72 6.03
C LEU A 78 9.17 9.13 6.14
N PRO A 79 10.45 9.24 6.51
CA PRO A 79 11.25 10.44 6.38
C PRO A 79 11.76 10.57 4.94
N SER A 80 12.01 11.80 4.52
CA SER A 80 12.31 12.16 3.13
C SER A 80 13.64 11.61 2.59
N ASP A 81 14.57 11.18 3.44
CA ASP A 81 15.95 10.83 3.06
C ASP A 81 16.19 9.34 2.70
N SER A 82 15.13 8.54 2.57
CA SER A 82 15.25 7.10 2.38
C SER A 82 15.18 6.69 0.90
N THR A 83 16.27 6.17 0.33
CA THR A 83 16.31 5.69 -1.07
C THR A 83 15.29 4.58 -1.34
N GLU A 84 14.97 3.79 -0.31
CA GLU A 84 13.94 2.74 -0.34
C GLU A 84 12.52 3.32 -0.46
N ARG A 85 12.24 4.47 0.18
CA ARG A 85 10.96 5.18 0.05
C ARG A 85 10.69 5.54 -1.40
N GLU A 86 11.67 6.07 -2.12
CA GLU A 86 11.48 6.48 -3.51
C GLU A 86 11.11 5.30 -4.40
N SER A 87 11.78 4.16 -4.23
CA SER A 87 11.49 2.93 -4.99
C SER A 87 10.07 2.41 -4.72
N ILE A 88 9.67 2.40 -3.44
CA ILE A 88 8.36 1.88 -3.04
C ILE A 88 7.25 2.86 -3.42
N LEU A 89 7.42 4.17 -3.19
CA LEU A 89 6.50 5.20 -3.65
C LEU A 89 6.36 5.19 -5.17
N LYS A 90 7.45 4.94 -5.91
CA LYS A 90 7.41 4.82 -7.36
C LYS A 90 6.58 3.61 -7.80
N SER A 91 6.75 2.46 -7.13
CA SER A 91 5.93 1.26 -7.40
C SER A 91 4.45 1.51 -7.08
N LEU A 92 4.15 2.10 -5.92
CA LEU A 92 2.78 2.43 -5.51
C LEU A 92 2.13 3.44 -6.46
N LYS A 93 2.85 4.48 -6.86
CA LYS A 93 2.39 5.48 -7.85
C LYS A 93 2.17 4.84 -9.22
N ASN A 94 3.01 3.88 -9.62
CA ASN A 94 2.84 3.13 -10.86
C ASN A 94 1.58 2.25 -10.83
N ASP A 95 1.36 1.52 -9.73
CA ASP A 95 0.19 0.67 -9.55
C ASP A 95 -1.11 1.52 -9.51
N MET A 96 -1.08 2.71 -8.89
CA MET A 96 -2.18 3.69 -8.94
C MET A 96 -2.42 4.23 -10.36
N ASN A 97 -1.37 4.53 -11.12
CA ASN A 97 -1.51 4.99 -12.51
C ASN A 97 -2.10 3.90 -13.40
N GLN A 98 -1.76 2.63 -13.18
CA GLN A 98 -2.38 1.51 -13.89
C GLN A 98 -3.88 1.43 -13.60
N LEU A 99 -4.29 1.60 -12.33
CA LEU A 99 -5.71 1.70 -11.97
C LEU A 99 -6.41 2.86 -12.67
N LEU A 100 -5.77 4.04 -12.75
CA LEU A 100 -6.31 5.21 -13.45
C LEU A 100 -6.51 4.96 -14.95
N GLU A 101 -5.57 4.30 -15.62
CA GLU A 101 -5.69 3.94 -17.05
C GLU A 101 -6.78 2.89 -17.28
N LEU A 102 -6.94 1.93 -16.35
CA LEU A 102 -8.03 0.97 -16.40
C LEU A 102 -9.40 1.65 -16.20
N ILE A 103 -9.50 2.65 -15.33
CA ILE A 103 -10.72 3.47 -15.20
C ILE A 103 -11.04 4.15 -16.52
N LYS A 104 -10.08 4.88 -17.10
CA LYS A 104 -10.28 5.64 -18.34
C LYS A 104 -10.69 4.76 -19.53
N SER A 105 -10.18 3.53 -19.60
CA SER A 105 -10.50 2.61 -20.70
C SER A 105 -11.85 1.91 -20.55
N ASN A 106 -12.46 1.94 -19.35
CA ASN A 106 -13.76 1.33 -19.04
C ASN A 106 -14.88 2.37 -18.76
N THR A 107 -14.62 3.67 -18.95
CA THR A 107 -15.60 4.77 -18.84
C THR A 107 -15.98 5.28 -20.22
#